data_AF-A0A1S9DXX4-F1
#
_entry.id   AF-A0A1S9DXX4-F1
#
_cell.length_a   1.000
_cell.length_b   1.000
_cell.length_c   1.000
_cell.angle_alpha   90.00
_cell.angle_beta   90.00
_cell.angle_gamma   90.00
#
_symmetry.space_group_name_H-M   'P 1'
#
loop_
_entity.id
_entity.type
_entity.pdbx_description
1 polymer ?
#
loop_
_entity_poly.entity_id
_entity_poly.type
_entity_poly.pdbx_seq_one_letter_code
_entity_poly.pdbx_strand_id
1 'polypeptide(L)'
;MTVKTLIQKPKPNLLRQFANFTRTTAGLEKTCRLIQSLAQLAIELDITPGSTTTAQWQTARSQIALTRRFFRFFAFIDCFSQVYGLLGGAQGQGLFMTLIEIGRWSCLGLYLVLEDLTILHALGVHPVAWNTPVLVEAFKFWFYSLALSVIGAVWGLLSTSSSSASSKTGSDEKKNKKKNAEKTVSNTDDSQTKAQRTALMKRIVVDGCDLLIPGVFVGWMHVSDLMIGVTMVISTVVSGGDAWVKAQGRPADEQFILSFTPSPRIIYKHTKPLRGSTSRASDKADGDPKGSVIMNIALPDVATQA
;
A
#
# COMPACT_ATOMS: atom_id res chain seq x y z
N MET A 1 35.26 24.04 -18.27
CA MET A 1 34.29 22.96 -18.59
C MET A 1 34.49 21.86 -17.56
N THR A 2 33.58 21.73 -16.59
CA THR A 2 33.70 20.74 -15.52
C THR A 2 32.98 19.47 -15.96
N VAL A 3 33.76 18.47 -16.38
CA VAL A 3 33.27 17.14 -16.74
C VAL A 3 32.72 16.47 -15.47
N LYS A 4 31.40 16.36 -15.36
CA LYS A 4 30.76 15.52 -14.35
C LYS A 4 31.02 14.06 -14.71
N THR A 5 32.03 13.47 -14.10
CA THR A 5 32.25 12.02 -14.13
C THR A 5 31.02 11.34 -13.50
N LEU A 6 30.16 10.75 -14.33
CA LEU A 6 29.07 9.90 -13.86
C LEU A 6 29.69 8.61 -13.33
N ILE A 7 30.01 8.58 -12.03
CA ILE A 7 30.37 7.36 -11.32
C ILE A 7 29.12 6.48 -11.30
N GLN A 8 29.03 5.56 -12.26
CA GLN A 8 27.98 4.57 -12.31
C GLN A 8 28.16 3.62 -11.12
N LYS A 9 27.33 3.76 -10.07
CA LYS A 9 27.37 2.85 -8.89
C LYS A 9 27.25 1.41 -9.39
N PRO A 10 28.15 0.49 -9.00
CA PRO A 10 28.08 -0.90 -9.43
C PRO A 10 26.73 -1.50 -9.03
N LYS A 11 26.10 -2.22 -9.96
CA LYS A 11 24.84 -2.91 -9.72
C LYS A 11 25.04 -3.83 -8.49
N PRO A 12 24.25 -3.66 -7.42
CA PRO A 12 24.46 -4.43 -6.20
C PRO A 12 24.31 -5.94 -6.49
N ASN A 13 25.15 -6.76 -5.84
CA ASN A 13 25.05 -8.22 -5.92
C ASN A 13 23.64 -8.70 -5.52
N LEU A 14 23.20 -9.86 -6.05
CA LEU A 14 21.85 -10.40 -5.79
C LEU A 14 21.52 -10.52 -4.30
N LEU A 15 22.49 -10.93 -3.48
CA LEU A 15 22.33 -10.98 -2.02
C LEU A 15 22.03 -9.61 -1.39
N ARG A 16 22.68 -8.56 -1.90
CA ARG A 16 22.47 -7.19 -1.42
C ARG A 16 21.12 -6.64 -1.88
N GLN A 17 20.70 -6.99 -3.10
CA GLN A 17 19.35 -6.67 -3.57
C GLN A 17 18.28 -7.38 -2.74
N PHE A 18 18.50 -8.66 -2.41
CA PHE A 18 17.62 -9.43 -1.54
C PHE A 18 17.56 -8.85 -0.14
N ALA A 19 18.71 -8.48 0.44
CA ALA A 19 18.76 -7.81 1.74
C ALA A 19 18.00 -6.47 1.75
N ASN A 20 18.07 -5.69 0.67
CA ASN A 20 17.27 -4.46 0.56
C ASN A 20 15.78 -4.75 0.47
N PHE A 21 15.39 -5.83 -0.21
CA PHE A 21 14.00 -6.25 -0.35
C PHE A 21 13.42 -6.72 0.99
N THR A 22 14.11 -7.60 1.71
CA THR A 22 13.69 -8.11 3.03
C THR A 22 13.80 -7.09 4.15
N ARG A 23 14.45 -5.95 3.92
CA ARG A 23 14.37 -4.79 4.84
C ARG A 23 13.06 -4.02 4.74
N THR A 24 12.25 -4.28 3.72
CA THR A 24 10.93 -3.65 3.59
C THR A 24 9.86 -4.61 4.11
N THR A 25 8.88 -4.08 4.84
CA THR A 25 7.73 -4.85 5.30
C THR A 25 7.02 -5.56 4.15
N ALA A 26 6.85 -4.87 3.01
CA ALA A 26 6.28 -5.44 1.80
C ALA A 26 7.10 -6.62 1.26
N GLY A 27 8.45 -6.51 1.24
CA GLY A 27 9.30 -7.60 0.77
C GLY A 27 9.29 -8.81 1.70
N LEU A 28 9.28 -8.60 3.02
CA LEU A 28 9.11 -9.68 4.00
C LEU A 28 7.77 -10.40 3.82
N GLU A 29 6.67 -9.64 3.74
CA GLU A 29 5.34 -10.22 3.60
C GLU A 29 5.22 -11.07 2.33
N LYS A 30 5.78 -10.59 1.21
CA LYS A 30 5.79 -11.33 -0.06
C LYS A 30 6.70 -12.56 -0.02
N THR A 31 7.85 -12.46 0.65
CA THR A 31 8.75 -13.62 0.85
C THR A 31 8.06 -14.70 1.68
N CYS A 32 7.43 -14.33 2.80
CA CYS A 32 6.65 -15.25 3.61
C CYS A 32 5.47 -15.83 2.82
N ARG A 33 4.78 -15.03 2.00
CA ARG A 33 3.69 -15.51 1.14
C ARG A 33 4.16 -16.56 0.15
N LEU A 34 5.33 -16.36 -0.46
CA LEU A 34 5.93 -17.30 -1.38
C LEU A 34 6.31 -18.61 -0.69
N ILE A 35 6.93 -18.55 0.49
CA ILE A 35 7.28 -19.75 1.26
C ILE A 35 6.00 -20.49 1.67
N GLN A 36 4.97 -19.77 2.10
CA GLN A 36 3.67 -20.35 2.46
C GLN A 36 2.99 -21.07 1.28
N SER A 37 3.06 -20.49 0.08
CA SER A 37 2.48 -21.09 -1.12
C SER A 37 3.30 -22.28 -1.63
N LEU A 38 4.63 -22.24 -1.51
CA LEU A 38 5.50 -23.37 -1.82
C LEU A 38 5.27 -24.53 -0.83
N ALA A 39 5.08 -24.23 0.45
CA ALA A 39 4.72 -25.24 1.45
C ALA A 39 3.38 -25.91 1.11
N GLN A 40 2.37 -25.16 0.64
CA GLN A 40 1.11 -25.76 0.16
C GLN A 40 1.34 -26.71 -0.99
N LEU A 41 2.16 -26.28 -1.96
CA LEU A 41 2.42 -27.07 -3.15
C LEU A 41 3.17 -28.36 -2.80
N ALA A 42 4.12 -28.29 -1.86
CA ALA A 42 4.84 -29.46 -1.35
C ALA A 42 3.89 -30.44 -0.64
N ILE A 43 2.94 -29.95 0.15
CA ILE A 43 1.92 -30.78 0.81
C ILE A 43 1.05 -31.49 -0.22
N GLU A 44 0.58 -30.78 -1.24
CA GLU A 44 -0.36 -31.30 -2.24
C GLU A 44 0.31 -32.27 -3.23
N LEU A 45 1.62 -32.11 -3.46
CA LEU A 45 2.41 -33.02 -4.30
C LEU A 45 2.93 -34.25 -3.54
N ASP A 46 2.85 -34.26 -2.21
CA ASP A 46 3.23 -35.42 -1.41
C ASP A 46 2.16 -36.51 -1.55
N ILE A 47 2.54 -37.65 -2.15
CA ILE A 47 1.63 -38.74 -2.49
C ILE A 47 1.29 -39.59 -1.26
N THR A 48 1.96 -39.39 -0.12
CA THR A 48 1.74 -40.18 1.11
C THR A 48 0.87 -39.41 2.11
N PRO A 49 -0.47 -39.57 2.07
CA PRO A 49 -1.34 -38.94 3.05
C PRO A 49 -1.04 -39.47 4.46
N GLY A 50 -0.81 -38.56 5.40
CA GLY A 50 -0.68 -38.89 6.82
C GLY A 50 0.75 -39.15 7.31
N SER A 51 1.78 -38.79 6.54
CA SER A 51 3.15 -38.81 7.05
C SER A 51 3.34 -37.74 8.16
N THR A 52 4.23 -38.01 9.12
CA THR A 52 4.63 -37.02 10.13
C THR A 52 5.20 -35.75 9.48
N THR A 53 5.80 -35.90 8.30
CA THR A 53 6.30 -34.81 7.47
C THR A 53 5.17 -33.88 7.03
N THR A 54 4.04 -34.38 6.53
CA THR A 54 2.90 -33.55 6.11
C THR A 54 2.38 -32.67 7.26
N ALA A 55 2.27 -33.22 8.48
CA ALA A 55 1.83 -32.47 9.66
C ALA A 55 2.80 -31.34 10.05
N GLN A 56 4.11 -31.57 9.91
CA GLN A 56 5.14 -30.55 10.14
C GLN A 56 5.04 -29.42 9.10
N TRP A 57 4.84 -29.75 7.81
CA TRP A 57 4.66 -28.76 6.76
C TRP A 57 3.39 -27.91 6.96
N GLN A 58 2.30 -28.53 7.41
CA GLN A 58 1.07 -27.80 7.76
C GLN A 58 1.29 -26.83 8.91
N THR A 59 2.03 -27.26 9.95
CA THR A 59 2.38 -26.40 11.08
C THR A 59 3.29 -25.25 10.65
N ALA A 60 4.33 -25.53 9.86
CA ALA A 60 5.21 -24.48 9.33
C ALA A 60 4.43 -23.47 8.48
N ARG A 61 3.53 -23.95 7.62
CA ARG A 61 2.65 -23.11 6.80
C ARG A 61 1.76 -22.20 7.66
N SER A 62 1.14 -22.72 8.71
CA SER A 62 0.25 -21.93 9.57
C SER A 62 1.02 -20.87 10.36
N GLN A 63 2.21 -21.19 10.88
CA GLN A 63 3.06 -20.24 11.59
C GLN A 63 3.59 -19.13 10.68
N ILE A 64 3.95 -19.46 9.43
CA ILE A 64 4.34 -18.46 8.42
C ILE A 64 3.15 -17.57 8.07
N ALA A 65 1.95 -18.14 7.92
CA ALA A 65 0.74 -17.37 7.68
C ALA A 65 0.45 -16.38 8.83
N LEU A 66 0.62 -16.82 10.08
CA LEU A 66 0.48 -15.98 11.26
C LEU A 66 1.52 -14.86 11.29
N THR A 67 2.78 -15.18 10.97
CA THR A 67 3.88 -14.18 10.87
C THR A 67 3.53 -13.08 9.88
N ARG A 68 2.91 -13.42 8.74
CA ARG A 68 2.46 -12.41 7.77
C ARG A 68 1.41 -11.47 8.33
N ARG A 69 0.48 -11.97 9.16
CA ARG A 69 -0.54 -11.13 9.81
C ARG A 69 0.12 -10.07 10.68
N PHE A 70 1.16 -10.43 11.45
CA PHE A 70 1.92 -9.45 12.23
C PHE A 70 2.59 -8.38 11.39
N PHE A 71 3.20 -8.73 10.25
CA PHE A 71 3.84 -7.73 9.39
C PHE A 71 2.86 -6.69 8.83
N ARG A 72 1.58 -7.04 8.68
CA ARG A 72 0.54 -6.14 8.18
C ARG A 72 -0.41 -5.62 9.25
N PHE A 73 -0.12 -5.85 10.53
CA PHE A 73 -1.01 -5.50 11.65
C PHE A 73 -1.43 -4.03 11.67
N PHE A 74 -0.56 -3.11 11.21
CA PHE A 74 -0.89 -1.69 11.12
C PHE A 74 -1.23 -1.22 9.71
N ALA A 75 -1.30 -2.11 8.72
CA ALA A 75 -1.58 -1.76 7.33
C ALA A 75 -3.01 -1.21 7.13
N PHE A 76 -3.93 -1.44 8.08
CA PHE A 76 -5.26 -0.84 8.04
C PHE A 76 -5.20 0.69 8.15
N ILE A 77 -4.19 1.25 8.83
CA ILE A 77 -4.01 2.70 8.98
C ILE A 77 -3.71 3.32 7.60
N ASP A 78 -2.86 2.68 6.81
CA ASP A 78 -2.56 3.12 5.45
C ASP A 78 -3.79 3.04 4.54
N CYS A 79 -4.68 2.06 4.76
CA CYS A 79 -5.94 1.95 4.03
C CYS A 79 -6.88 3.11 4.36
N PHE A 80 -7.11 3.39 5.65
CA PHE A 80 -7.99 4.49 6.06
C PHE A 80 -7.41 5.88 5.75
N SER A 81 -6.09 6.04 5.81
CA SER A 81 -5.41 7.26 5.35
C SER A 81 -5.70 7.56 3.89
N GLN A 82 -5.70 6.53 3.04
CA GLN A 82 -6.05 6.69 1.62
C GLN A 82 -7.53 7.03 1.42
N VAL A 83 -8.44 6.42 2.17
CA VAL A 83 -9.86 6.80 2.17
C VAL A 83 -10.03 8.27 2.55
N TYR A 84 -9.36 8.70 3.61
CA TYR A 84 -9.41 10.09 4.10
C TYR A 84 -8.88 11.08 3.04
N GLY A 85 -7.76 10.75 2.40
CA GLY A 85 -7.21 11.56 1.30
C GLY A 85 -8.18 11.71 0.13
N LEU A 86 -8.84 10.62 -0.27
CA LEU A 86 -9.85 10.63 -1.34
C LEU A 86 -11.07 11.47 -0.98
N LEU A 87 -11.50 11.45 0.29
CA LEU A 87 -12.61 12.27 0.80
C LEU A 87 -12.26 13.75 0.85
N GLY A 88 -10.99 14.08 1.13
CA GLY A 88 -10.45 15.45 1.19
C GLY A 88 -10.30 16.16 -0.16
N GLY A 89 -10.85 15.60 -1.25
CA GLY A 89 -10.83 16.21 -2.58
C GLY A 89 -9.58 15.89 -3.42
N ALA A 90 -8.78 14.90 -3.01
CA ALA A 90 -7.55 14.56 -3.71
C ALA A 90 -7.76 13.68 -4.96
N GLN A 91 -8.60 14.09 -5.94
CA GLN A 91 -8.47 13.60 -7.34
C GLN A 91 -9.39 14.27 -8.36
N GLY A 92 -8.84 14.55 -9.55
CA GLY A 92 -9.57 14.92 -10.77
C GLY A 92 -10.06 13.71 -11.61
N GLN A 93 -10.21 12.54 -10.99
CA GLN A 93 -10.84 11.37 -11.62
C GLN A 93 -12.33 11.40 -11.26
N GLY A 94 -13.22 11.08 -12.21
CA GLY A 94 -14.67 11.25 -12.04
C GLY A 94 -15.22 10.56 -10.78
N LEU A 95 -16.31 11.10 -10.23
CA LEU A 95 -16.95 10.68 -8.97
C LEU A 95 -17.03 9.17 -8.78
N PHE A 96 -17.41 8.45 -9.85
CA PHE A 96 -17.53 7.00 -9.85
C PHE A 96 -16.22 6.27 -9.50
N MET A 97 -15.09 6.71 -10.05
CA MET A 97 -13.78 6.10 -9.76
C MET A 97 -13.34 6.37 -8.33
N THR A 98 -13.61 7.58 -7.82
CA THR A 98 -13.35 7.94 -6.43
C THR A 98 -14.16 7.06 -5.48
N LEU A 99 -15.44 6.80 -5.77
CA LEU A 99 -16.28 5.92 -4.97
C LEU A 99 -15.78 4.46 -4.97
N ILE A 100 -15.34 3.95 -6.13
CA ILE A 100 -14.74 2.60 -6.21
C ILE A 100 -13.48 2.52 -5.35
N GLU A 101 -12.59 3.52 -5.44
CA GLU A 101 -11.33 3.52 -4.67
C GLU A 101 -11.58 3.69 -3.17
N ILE A 102 -12.54 4.53 -2.76
CA ILE A 102 -12.99 4.63 -1.36
C ILE A 102 -13.53 3.29 -0.87
N GLY A 103 -14.44 2.67 -1.63
CA GLY A 103 -15.02 1.38 -1.28
C GLY A 103 -13.96 0.30 -1.15
N ARG A 104 -13.04 0.21 -2.11
CA ARG A 104 -11.94 -0.75 -2.09
C ARG A 104 -11.07 -0.60 -0.84
N TRP A 105 -10.57 0.60 -0.56
CA TRP A 105 -9.70 0.83 0.59
C TRP A 105 -10.44 0.67 1.92
N SER A 106 -11.73 1.01 1.98
CA SER A 106 -12.56 0.82 3.18
C SER A 106 -12.77 -0.67 3.47
N CYS A 107 -13.14 -1.45 2.46
CA CYS A 107 -13.30 -2.90 2.60
C CYS A 107 -11.97 -3.59 2.93
N LEU A 108 -10.85 -3.15 2.33
CA LEU A 108 -9.53 -3.70 2.65
C LEU A 108 -9.14 -3.40 4.10
N GLY A 109 -9.35 -2.15 4.54
CA GLY A 109 -9.09 -1.74 5.92
C GLY A 109 -9.93 -2.53 6.92
N LEU A 110 -11.21 -2.73 6.64
CA LEU A 110 -12.11 -3.50 7.51
C LEU A 110 -11.72 -4.97 7.58
N TYR A 111 -11.30 -5.58 6.46
CA TYR A 111 -10.72 -6.93 6.46
C TYR A 111 -9.52 -7.02 7.40
N LEU A 112 -8.57 -6.09 7.28
CA LEU A 112 -7.36 -6.08 8.11
C LEU A 112 -7.73 -5.97 9.59
N VAL A 113 -8.60 -5.02 9.97
CA VAL A 113 -9.05 -4.86 11.35
C VAL A 113 -9.72 -6.13 11.88
N LEU A 114 -10.66 -6.71 11.15
CA LEU A 114 -11.37 -7.91 11.59
C LEU A 114 -10.43 -9.11 11.71
N GLU A 115 -9.47 -9.24 10.81
CA GLU A 115 -8.48 -10.31 10.91
C GLU A 115 -7.50 -10.09 12.08
N ASP A 116 -7.08 -8.85 12.32
CA ASP A 116 -6.19 -8.50 13.44
C ASP A 116 -6.85 -8.78 14.79
N LEU A 117 -8.17 -8.58 14.92
CA LEU A 117 -8.95 -8.96 16.11
C LEU A 117 -8.89 -10.47 16.39
N THR A 118 -8.67 -11.30 15.37
CA THR A 118 -8.59 -12.76 15.52
C THR A 118 -7.18 -13.28 15.80
N ILE A 119 -6.15 -12.41 15.84
CA ILE A 119 -4.76 -12.85 16.05
C ILE A 119 -4.56 -13.52 17.41
N LEU A 120 -5.19 -13.02 18.48
CA LEU A 120 -5.08 -13.62 19.81
C LEU A 120 -5.64 -15.04 19.86
N HIS A 121 -6.70 -15.32 19.09
CA HIS A 121 -7.21 -16.66 18.91
C HIS A 121 -6.22 -17.52 18.11
N ALA A 122 -5.66 -16.98 17.02
CA ALA A 122 -4.71 -17.70 16.17
C ALA A 122 -3.39 -18.06 16.88
N LEU A 123 -2.99 -17.29 17.90
CA LEU A 123 -1.86 -17.60 18.77
C LEU A 123 -2.15 -18.68 19.82
N GLY A 124 -3.43 -19.04 20.03
CA GLY A 124 -3.84 -19.93 21.12
C GLY A 124 -3.82 -19.29 22.51
N VAL A 125 -3.57 -17.97 22.61
CA VAL A 125 -3.52 -17.25 23.90
C VAL A 125 -4.92 -17.08 24.47
N HIS A 126 -5.89 -16.67 23.64
CA HIS A 126 -7.28 -16.47 24.07
C HIS A 126 -8.25 -17.01 23.00
N PRO A 127 -8.61 -18.30 23.06
CA PRO A 127 -9.52 -18.91 22.10
C PRO A 127 -10.96 -18.46 22.34
N VAL A 128 -11.48 -17.67 21.40
CA VAL A 128 -12.87 -17.20 21.36
C VAL A 128 -13.75 -17.96 20.36
N ALA A 129 -15.02 -18.19 20.72
CA ALA A 129 -16.00 -18.87 19.86
C ALA A 129 -16.44 -18.03 18.63
N TRP A 130 -16.37 -16.70 18.75
CA TRP A 130 -16.74 -15.78 17.67
C TRP A 130 -15.65 -15.60 16.60
N ASN A 131 -14.50 -16.28 16.72
CA ASN A 131 -13.41 -16.19 15.75
C ASN A 131 -13.88 -16.56 14.33
N THR A 132 -14.49 -17.73 14.17
CA THR A 132 -14.93 -18.24 12.87
C THR A 132 -15.89 -17.29 12.14
N PRO A 133 -16.99 -16.81 12.73
CA PRO A 133 -17.89 -15.89 12.03
C PRO A 133 -17.23 -14.53 11.70
N VAL A 134 -16.39 -13.99 12.59
CA VAL A 134 -15.63 -12.75 12.34
C VAL A 134 -14.66 -12.93 11.18
N LEU A 135 -13.95 -14.06 11.14
CA LEU A 135 -12.99 -14.36 10.09
C LEU A 135 -13.70 -14.55 8.74
N VAL A 136 -14.84 -15.25 8.70
CA VAL A 136 -15.66 -15.38 7.49
C VAL A 136 -16.07 -14.00 6.96
N GLU A 137 -16.51 -13.10 7.83
CA GLU A 137 -16.87 -11.74 7.41
C GLU A 137 -15.67 -10.93 6.92
N ALA A 138 -14.51 -11.09 7.58
CA ALA A 138 -13.26 -10.50 7.12
C ALA A 138 -12.91 -10.94 5.69
N PHE A 139 -13.01 -12.25 5.40
CA PHE A 139 -12.74 -12.77 4.05
C PHE A 139 -13.75 -12.27 3.00
N LYS A 140 -15.02 -12.03 3.37
CA LYS A 140 -15.97 -11.37 2.45
C LYS A 140 -15.55 -9.94 2.13
N PHE A 141 -15.15 -9.14 3.14
CA PHE A 141 -14.67 -7.79 2.89
C PHE A 141 -13.40 -7.77 2.03
N TRP A 142 -12.51 -8.75 2.21
CA TRP A 142 -11.36 -8.91 1.35
C TRP A 142 -11.78 -9.19 -0.11
N PHE A 143 -12.72 -10.10 -0.31
CA PHE A 143 -13.30 -10.38 -1.63
C PHE A 143 -13.88 -9.11 -2.28
N TYR A 144 -14.72 -8.36 -1.55
CA TYR A 144 -15.34 -7.13 -2.07
C TYR A 144 -14.31 -6.07 -2.44
N SER A 145 -13.25 -5.93 -1.64
CA SER A 145 -12.14 -5.04 -1.96
C SER A 145 -11.47 -5.42 -3.29
N LEU A 146 -11.12 -6.70 -3.46
CA LEU A 146 -10.51 -7.19 -4.70
C LEU A 146 -11.46 -7.04 -5.90
N ALA A 147 -12.75 -7.33 -5.74
CA ALA A 147 -13.74 -7.14 -6.80
C ALA A 147 -13.84 -5.68 -7.25
N LEU A 148 -13.95 -4.74 -6.31
CA LEU A 148 -13.94 -3.29 -6.60
C LEU A 148 -12.63 -2.86 -7.26
N SER A 149 -11.51 -3.45 -6.85
CA SER A 149 -10.19 -3.23 -7.44
C SER A 149 -10.13 -3.62 -8.92
N VAL A 150 -10.64 -4.81 -9.25
CA VAL A 150 -10.72 -5.32 -10.62
C VAL A 150 -11.67 -4.46 -11.45
N ILE A 151 -12.85 -4.13 -10.94
CA ILE A 151 -13.84 -3.26 -11.63
C ILE A 151 -13.22 -1.90 -11.95
N GLY A 152 -12.56 -1.26 -10.97
CA GLY A 152 -11.87 0.01 -11.18
C GLY A 152 -10.75 -0.08 -12.21
N ALA A 153 -9.97 -1.16 -12.18
CA ALA A 153 -8.89 -1.37 -13.15
C ALA A 153 -9.41 -1.60 -14.59
N VAL A 154 -10.48 -2.38 -14.75
CA VAL A 154 -11.17 -2.60 -16.04
C VAL A 154 -11.76 -1.28 -16.55
N TRP A 155 -12.45 -0.52 -15.70
CA TRP A 155 -12.99 0.79 -16.08
C TRP A 155 -11.89 1.76 -16.50
N GLY A 156 -10.74 1.75 -15.83
CA GLY A 156 -9.56 2.52 -16.19
C GLY A 156 -9.01 2.15 -17.56
N LEU A 157 -8.93 0.86 -17.88
CA LEU A 157 -8.52 0.37 -19.21
C LEU A 157 -9.50 0.76 -20.31
N LEU A 158 -10.81 0.68 -20.05
CA LEU A 158 -11.86 1.08 -20.99
C LEU A 158 -11.81 2.59 -21.26
N SER A 159 -11.69 3.40 -20.22
CA SER A 159 -11.60 4.87 -20.32
C SER A 159 -10.31 5.34 -21.02
N THR A 160 -9.23 4.57 -20.91
CA THR A 160 -7.97 4.84 -21.63
C THR A 160 -8.03 4.38 -23.09
N SER A 161 -8.96 3.48 -23.43
CA SER A 161 -9.14 2.97 -24.80
C SER A 161 -10.04 3.89 -25.64
N SER A 162 -11.10 4.45 -25.03
CA SER A 162 -11.98 5.43 -25.69
C SER A 162 -11.26 6.72 -26.07
N SER A 163 -10.32 7.19 -25.23
CA SER A 163 -9.46 8.35 -25.53
C SER A 163 -8.48 8.11 -26.68
N SER A 164 -8.13 6.85 -26.98
CA SER A 164 -7.26 6.49 -28.11
C SER A 164 -7.99 6.22 -29.43
N ALA A 165 -9.32 6.12 -29.41
CA ALA A 165 -10.14 5.89 -30.60
C ALA A 165 -10.67 7.18 -31.26
N SER A 166 -10.61 8.33 -30.56
CA SER A 166 -11.12 9.61 -31.05
C SER A 166 -10.15 10.39 -31.98
N SER A 167 -8.96 9.87 -32.27
CA SER A 167 -7.96 10.53 -33.14
C SER A 167 -7.90 10.00 -34.58
N LYS A 168 -8.91 9.25 -35.03
CA LYS A 168 -9.01 8.75 -36.42
C LYS A 168 -10.36 9.06 -37.08
N THR A 169 -10.85 10.29 -36.96
CA THR A 169 -11.86 10.81 -37.90
C THR A 169 -11.62 12.30 -38.12
N GLY A 170 -11.02 12.67 -39.25
CA GLY A 170 -10.76 14.08 -39.58
C GLY A 170 -9.98 14.26 -40.87
N SER A 171 -10.70 14.14 -41.99
CA SER A 171 -10.49 14.76 -43.31
C SER A 171 -9.08 14.88 -43.91
N ASP A 172 -8.93 14.19 -45.04
CA ASP A 172 -8.06 14.55 -46.13
C ASP A 172 -8.29 16.00 -46.65
N GLU A 173 -7.17 16.56 -47.13
CA GLU A 173 -6.99 17.62 -48.13
C GLU A 173 -6.82 19.12 -47.76
N LYS A 174 -5.54 19.54 -47.91
CA LYS A 174 -4.97 20.79 -48.49
C LYS A 174 -5.23 22.14 -47.80
N LYS A 175 -4.18 22.71 -47.18
CA LYS A 175 -3.34 23.80 -47.78
C LYS A 175 -2.17 24.25 -46.85
N ASN A 176 -0.96 23.97 -47.33
CA ASN A 176 0.26 24.80 -47.38
C ASN A 176 0.59 25.86 -46.28
N LYS A 177 1.81 25.70 -45.72
CA LYS A 177 2.89 26.70 -45.52
C LYS A 177 3.34 27.00 -44.06
N LYS A 178 4.51 26.40 -43.76
CA LYS A 178 5.65 26.95 -42.97
C LYS A 178 5.49 27.09 -41.44
N LYS A 179 6.13 26.18 -40.70
CA LYS A 179 7.14 26.52 -39.67
C LYS A 179 7.80 25.26 -39.08
N ASN A 180 9.13 25.33 -38.96
CA ASN A 180 9.96 24.47 -38.12
C ASN A 180 9.40 24.42 -36.69
N ALA A 181 9.19 23.22 -36.17
CA ALA A 181 9.26 22.88 -34.74
C ALA A 181 9.39 21.35 -34.63
N GLU A 182 10.64 20.91 -34.69
CA GLU A 182 11.22 19.69 -34.16
C GLU A 182 10.37 18.92 -33.12
N LYS A 183 9.54 18.00 -33.62
CA LYS A 183 9.51 16.56 -33.32
C LYS A 183 10.14 16.07 -31.98
N THR A 184 9.65 16.57 -30.84
CA THR A 184 10.06 16.03 -29.51
C THR A 184 8.89 15.66 -28.57
N VAL A 185 7.62 15.89 -28.95
CA VAL A 185 6.50 15.79 -27.99
C VAL A 185 5.68 14.48 -28.05
N SER A 186 5.89 13.56 -28.99
CA SER A 186 4.97 12.42 -29.18
C SER A 186 5.39 11.07 -28.56
N ASN A 187 6.59 10.92 -28.02
CA ASN A 187 7.05 9.61 -27.49
C ASN A 187 6.77 9.40 -25.99
N THR A 188 6.62 10.48 -25.22
CA THR A 188 6.46 10.41 -23.76
C THR A 188 5.05 9.94 -23.37
N ASP A 189 4.02 10.48 -24.02
CA ASP A 189 2.60 10.14 -23.75
C ASP A 189 2.25 8.69 -24.11
N ASP A 190 2.80 8.17 -25.21
CA ASP A 190 2.63 6.77 -25.59
C ASP A 190 3.29 5.81 -24.59
N SER A 191 4.46 6.18 -24.07
CA SER A 191 5.16 5.35 -23.07
C SER A 191 4.44 5.36 -21.71
N GLN A 192 3.91 6.51 -21.31
CA GLN A 192 3.19 6.70 -20.05
C GLN A 192 1.84 5.98 -20.09
N THR A 193 1.12 6.07 -21.20
CA THR A 193 -0.15 5.35 -21.43
C THR A 193 0.05 3.84 -21.44
N LYS A 194 1.12 3.36 -22.10
CA LYS A 194 1.48 1.93 -22.09
C LYS A 194 1.83 1.45 -20.69
N ALA A 195 2.64 2.20 -19.94
CA ALA A 195 2.99 1.86 -18.56
C ALA A 195 1.76 1.81 -17.64
N GLN A 196 0.83 2.75 -17.77
CA GLN A 196 -0.44 2.76 -17.04
C GLN A 196 -1.30 1.54 -17.39
N ARG A 197 -1.45 1.20 -18.67
CA ARG A 197 -2.17 -0.01 -19.11
C ARG A 197 -1.52 -1.28 -18.56
N THR A 198 -0.19 -1.39 -18.58
CA THR A 198 0.54 -2.53 -18.01
C THR A 198 0.32 -2.62 -16.50
N ALA A 199 0.34 -1.50 -15.77
CA ALA A 199 0.06 -1.50 -14.34
C ALA A 199 -1.37 -1.95 -14.01
N LEU A 200 -2.36 -1.48 -14.79
CA LEU A 200 -3.76 -1.90 -14.64
C LEU A 200 -3.96 -3.39 -14.97
N MET A 201 -3.32 -3.89 -16.03
CA MET A 201 -3.36 -5.32 -16.38
C MET A 201 -2.72 -6.18 -15.29
N LYS A 202 -1.56 -5.77 -14.75
CA LYS A 202 -0.95 -6.46 -13.61
C LYS A 202 -1.88 -6.51 -12.41
N ARG A 203 -2.54 -5.39 -12.09
CA ARG A 203 -3.52 -5.30 -10.99
C ARG A 203 -4.68 -6.27 -11.20
N ILE A 204 -5.25 -6.33 -12.41
CA ILE A 204 -6.33 -7.28 -12.74
C ILE A 204 -5.87 -8.74 -12.55
N VAL A 205 -4.68 -9.09 -13.04
CA VAL A 205 -4.15 -10.45 -12.91
C VAL A 205 -3.90 -10.80 -11.44
N VAL A 206 -3.23 -9.92 -10.69
CA VAL A 206 -2.91 -10.15 -9.28
C VAL A 206 -4.19 -10.22 -8.44
N ASP A 207 -5.09 -9.25 -8.57
CA ASP A 207 -6.31 -9.19 -7.77
C ASP A 207 -7.28 -10.30 -8.16
N GLY A 208 -7.35 -10.67 -9.44
CA GLY A 208 -8.16 -11.80 -9.91
C GLY A 208 -7.65 -13.14 -9.40
N CYS A 209 -6.33 -13.34 -9.38
CA CYS A 209 -5.71 -14.49 -8.74
C CYS A 209 -5.99 -14.52 -7.23
N ASP A 210 -5.88 -13.36 -6.56
CA ASP A 210 -6.09 -13.26 -5.12
C ASP A 210 -7.56 -13.46 -4.71
N LEU A 211 -8.52 -13.19 -5.60
CA LEU A 211 -9.96 -13.30 -5.35
C LEU A 211 -10.43 -14.76 -5.16
N LEU A 212 -9.69 -15.72 -5.70
CA LEU A 212 -9.95 -17.15 -5.48
C LEU A 212 -9.77 -17.55 -4.01
N ILE A 213 -8.86 -16.90 -3.28
CA ILE A 213 -8.51 -17.26 -1.90
C ILE A 213 -9.68 -16.98 -0.94
N PRO A 214 -10.22 -15.75 -0.83
CA PRO A 214 -11.42 -15.51 -0.03
C PRO A 214 -12.66 -16.21 -0.61
N GLY A 215 -12.74 -16.37 -1.94
CA GLY A 215 -13.86 -17.05 -2.59
C GLY A 215 -14.01 -18.51 -2.17
N VAL A 216 -12.90 -19.25 -2.09
CA VAL A 216 -12.90 -20.63 -1.59
C VAL A 216 -13.09 -20.67 -0.08
N PHE A 217 -12.45 -19.76 0.68
CA PHE A 217 -12.59 -19.73 2.15
C PHE A 217 -14.03 -19.51 2.61
N VAL A 218 -14.77 -18.61 1.94
CA VAL A 218 -16.19 -18.34 2.24
C VAL A 218 -17.11 -19.45 1.69
N GLY A 219 -16.61 -20.32 0.80
CA GLY A 219 -17.38 -21.39 0.17
C GLY A 219 -18.18 -20.95 -1.06
N TRP A 220 -17.88 -19.78 -1.64
CA TRP A 220 -18.52 -19.30 -2.87
C TRP A 220 -17.97 -19.99 -4.13
N MET A 221 -16.74 -20.51 -4.07
CA MET A 221 -16.06 -21.13 -5.20
C MET A 221 -15.49 -22.49 -4.78
N HIS A 222 -15.61 -23.50 -5.65
CA HIS A 222 -15.00 -24.82 -5.46
C HIS A 222 -13.81 -24.93 -6.40
N VAL A 223 -12.61 -24.67 -5.88
CA VAL A 223 -11.33 -24.76 -6.60
C VAL A 223 -10.41 -25.67 -5.80
N SER A 224 -9.60 -26.50 -6.46
CA SER A 224 -8.68 -27.39 -5.76
C SER A 224 -7.56 -26.64 -5.04
N ASP A 225 -7.12 -27.18 -3.91
CA ASP A 225 -6.04 -26.61 -3.08
C ASP A 225 -4.73 -26.44 -3.86
N LEU A 226 -4.47 -27.33 -4.81
CA LEU A 226 -3.37 -27.22 -5.76
C LEU A 226 -3.43 -25.91 -6.57
N MET A 227 -4.60 -25.61 -7.15
CA MET A 227 -4.79 -24.41 -7.97
C MET A 227 -4.70 -23.13 -7.14
N ILE A 228 -5.14 -23.16 -5.89
CA ILE A 228 -4.97 -22.04 -4.94
C ILE A 228 -3.48 -21.81 -4.68
N GLY A 229 -2.70 -22.88 -4.46
CA GLY A 229 -1.26 -22.82 -4.28
C GLY A 229 -0.54 -22.18 -5.48
N VAL A 230 -0.83 -22.66 -6.69
CA VAL A 230 -0.25 -22.12 -7.94
C VAL A 230 -0.63 -20.67 -8.16
N THR A 231 -1.90 -20.32 -7.96
CA THR A 231 -2.41 -18.96 -8.13
C THR A 231 -1.75 -17.99 -7.14
N MET A 232 -1.55 -18.42 -5.90
CA MET A 232 -0.81 -17.66 -4.89
C MET A 232 0.64 -17.42 -5.28
N VAL A 233 1.33 -18.39 -5.88
CA VAL A 233 2.71 -18.20 -6.38
C VAL A 233 2.72 -17.15 -7.48
N ILE A 234 1.84 -17.25 -8.49
CA ILE A 234 1.78 -16.32 -9.62
C ILE A 234 1.54 -14.89 -9.13
N SER A 235 0.52 -14.68 -8.29
CA SER A 235 0.21 -13.37 -7.71
C SER A 235 1.40 -12.80 -6.92
N THR A 236 2.08 -13.64 -6.14
CA THR A 236 3.20 -13.21 -5.30
C THR A 236 4.42 -12.82 -6.13
N VAL A 237 4.74 -13.58 -7.19
CA VAL A 237 5.87 -13.26 -8.08
C VAL A 237 5.62 -11.97 -8.86
N VAL A 238 4.41 -11.81 -9.41
CA VAL A 238 4.04 -10.60 -10.17
C VAL A 238 4.06 -9.36 -9.27
N SER A 239 3.41 -9.41 -8.11
CA SER A 239 3.38 -8.28 -7.18
C SER A 239 4.71 -8.05 -6.44
N GLY A 240 5.51 -9.11 -6.26
CA GLY A 240 6.85 -9.04 -5.68
C GLY A 240 7.84 -8.28 -6.54
N GLY A 241 7.70 -8.36 -7.88
CA GLY A 241 8.54 -7.61 -8.82
C GLY A 241 8.46 -6.10 -8.64
N ASP A 242 7.25 -5.55 -8.43
CA ASP A 242 7.06 -4.11 -8.23
C ASP A 242 7.65 -3.65 -6.88
N ALA A 243 7.48 -4.47 -5.83
CA ALA A 243 8.10 -4.24 -4.53
C ALA A 243 9.64 -4.35 -4.58
N TRP A 244 10.17 -5.26 -5.40
CA TRP A 244 11.61 -5.41 -5.62
C TRP A 244 12.22 -4.17 -6.25
N VAL A 245 11.61 -3.66 -7.32
CA VAL A 245 12.06 -2.42 -7.98
C VAL A 245 12.01 -1.24 -6.99
N LYS A 246 10.92 -1.11 -6.22
CA LYS A 246 10.77 -0.08 -5.19
C LYS A 246 11.83 -0.19 -4.08
N ALA A 247 12.22 -1.41 -3.72
CA ALA A 247 13.25 -1.65 -2.71
C ALA A 247 14.66 -1.27 -3.19
N GLN A 248 14.97 -1.43 -4.48
CA GLN A 248 16.27 -1.03 -5.04
C GLN A 248 16.40 0.49 -5.26
N GLY A 249 15.27 1.20 -5.39
CA GLY A 249 15.24 2.67 -5.52
C GLY A 249 15.53 3.42 -4.21
N ARG A 250 15.60 2.73 -3.07
CA ARG A 250 15.96 3.33 -1.77
C ARG A 250 17.47 3.17 -1.54
N PRO A 251 18.25 4.26 -1.46
CA PRO A 251 19.69 4.13 -1.25
C PRO A 251 19.95 3.66 0.20
N ALA A 252 20.82 2.66 0.33
CA ALA A 252 21.05 1.90 1.57
C ALA A 252 21.80 2.68 2.67
N ASP A 253 22.14 3.93 2.42
CA ASP A 253 22.89 4.86 3.28
C ASP A 253 22.00 5.68 4.23
N GLU A 254 20.72 5.92 3.89
CA GLU A 254 19.80 6.68 4.77
C GLU A 254 19.22 5.87 5.93
N GLN A 255 19.18 4.54 5.83
CA GLN A 255 18.58 3.68 6.88
C GLN A 255 19.48 3.50 8.11
N PHE A 256 20.81 3.57 7.95
CA PHE A 256 21.72 3.39 9.09
C PHE A 256 21.86 4.67 9.93
N ILE A 257 21.71 5.84 9.32
CA ILE A 257 21.85 7.12 10.02
C ILE A 257 20.58 7.48 10.82
N LEU A 258 19.39 7.06 10.37
CA LEU A 258 18.14 7.31 11.11
C LEU A 258 17.84 6.30 12.23
N SER A 259 18.56 5.17 12.30
CA SER A 259 18.37 4.17 13.37
C SER A 259 19.09 4.48 14.68
N PHE A 260 19.90 5.55 14.76
CA PHE A 260 20.70 5.86 15.97
C PHE A 260 20.69 7.32 16.43
N THR A 261 19.90 8.20 15.82
CA THR A 261 19.77 9.59 16.29
C THR A 261 18.44 9.81 17.01
N PRO A 262 18.41 10.21 18.29
CA PRO A 262 17.18 10.70 18.90
C PRO A 262 16.72 11.96 18.13
N SER A 263 15.45 11.96 17.76
CA SER A 263 14.80 13.02 16.97
C SER A 263 15.05 14.42 17.56
N PRO A 264 15.61 15.38 16.81
CA PRO A 264 15.66 16.75 17.28
C PRO A 264 14.25 17.34 17.28
N ARG A 265 13.86 17.85 18.45
CA ARG A 265 12.60 18.53 18.75
C ARG A 265 12.21 19.52 17.63
N ILE A 266 10.92 19.53 17.33
CA ILE A 266 10.22 20.49 16.47
C ILE A 266 10.57 21.92 16.91
N ILE A 267 11.35 22.64 16.11
CA ILE A 267 11.48 24.09 16.20
C ILE A 267 10.37 24.68 15.34
N TYR A 268 9.33 25.21 15.99
CA TYR A 268 8.30 26.02 15.36
C TYR A 268 8.94 27.22 14.68
N LYS A 269 8.82 27.32 13.34
CA LYS A 269 9.14 28.54 12.61
C LYS A 269 8.03 29.56 12.86
N HIS A 270 8.32 30.57 13.66
CA HIS A 270 7.49 31.76 13.81
C HIS A 270 7.29 32.43 12.44
N THR A 271 6.03 32.59 12.06
CA THR A 271 5.55 33.36 10.91
C THR A 271 5.98 34.82 11.02
N LYS A 272 6.62 35.36 9.96
CA LYS A 272 6.87 36.80 9.81
C LYS A 272 5.55 37.53 9.50
N PRO A 273 5.23 38.65 10.16
CA PRO A 273 4.11 39.49 9.74
C PRO A 273 4.50 40.42 8.58
N LEU A 274 3.49 40.68 7.75
CA LEU A 274 3.51 41.50 6.54
C LEU A 274 3.82 42.98 6.84
N ARG A 275 4.64 43.57 5.98
CA ARG A 275 5.01 44.99 5.95
C ARG A 275 3.84 45.80 5.38
N GLY A 276 3.24 46.67 6.20
CA GLY A 276 2.28 47.70 5.79
C GLY A 276 2.70 49.06 6.34
N SER A 277 2.61 50.08 5.49
CA SER A 277 3.28 51.38 5.62
C SER A 277 2.57 52.37 6.57
N THR A 278 3.37 53.10 7.35
CA THR A 278 3.26 54.52 7.76
C THR A 278 1.89 55.11 8.11
N SER A 279 1.71 55.58 9.36
CA SER A 279 1.68 57.03 9.66
C SER A 279 1.74 57.33 11.17
N ARG A 280 2.19 58.54 11.43
CA ARG A 280 2.60 59.27 12.64
C ARG A 280 1.40 59.73 13.50
N ALA A 281 1.48 59.63 14.84
CA ALA A 281 0.98 60.62 15.80
C ALA A 281 1.27 60.21 17.26
N SER A 282 1.38 61.25 18.09
CA SER A 282 1.97 61.36 19.42
C SER A 282 1.11 60.88 20.60
N ASP A 283 1.73 60.99 21.79
CA ASP A 283 1.19 61.02 23.17
C ASP A 283 0.99 59.68 23.88
N LYS A 284 1.12 59.53 25.20
CA LYS A 284 1.85 60.12 26.35
C LYS A 284 1.25 59.40 27.57
N ALA A 285 2.05 59.08 28.60
CA ALA A 285 1.62 58.66 29.95
C ALA A 285 0.92 57.28 30.03
N ASP A 286 0.90 56.48 31.09
CA ASP A 286 1.45 56.43 32.46
C ASP A 286 0.91 55.09 33.06
N GLY A 287 1.50 54.57 34.15
CA GLY A 287 0.81 53.64 35.05
C GLY A 287 1.12 52.14 34.95
N ASP A 288 1.99 51.67 35.85
CA ASP A 288 1.98 50.34 36.52
C ASP A 288 0.95 50.38 37.68
N PRO A 289 0.64 49.33 38.50
CA PRO A 289 0.85 47.88 38.40
C PRO A 289 -0.41 47.03 38.80
N LYS A 290 -0.21 45.69 38.88
CA LYS A 290 -0.89 44.66 39.72
C LYS A 290 -1.97 43.79 39.08
N GLY A 291 -1.80 42.47 39.21
CA GLY A 291 -2.86 41.48 39.00
C GLY A 291 -2.37 40.04 38.94
N SER A 292 -2.13 39.43 40.10
CA SER A 292 -1.85 38.00 40.30
C SER A 292 -3.10 37.15 40.08
N VAL A 293 -3.02 36.06 39.30
CA VAL A 293 -3.85 34.85 39.50
C VAL A 293 -3.03 33.61 39.11
N ILE A 294 -2.62 32.85 40.12
CA ILE A 294 -2.12 31.48 40.04
C ILE A 294 -3.32 30.54 40.15
N MET A 295 -3.44 29.54 39.28
CA MET A 295 -4.39 28.43 39.45
C MET A 295 -3.64 27.10 39.27
N ASN A 296 -3.27 26.50 40.40
CA ASN A 296 -2.96 25.08 40.55
C ASN A 296 -4.27 24.34 40.83
N ILE A 297 -4.48 23.16 40.23
CA ILE A 297 -5.29 22.00 40.69
C ILE A 297 -4.95 20.86 39.69
N ALA A 298 -4.03 19.95 40.02
CA ALA A 298 -4.19 18.66 40.71
C ALA A 298 -4.56 17.47 39.78
N LEU A 299 -3.62 16.53 39.66
CA LEU A 299 -3.81 15.17 39.12
C LEU A 299 -4.50 14.28 40.17
N PRO A 300 -5.35 13.33 39.76
CA PRO A 300 -5.62 12.15 40.57
C PRO A 300 -4.74 10.95 40.15
N ASP A 301 -4.21 10.34 41.21
CA ASP A 301 -3.51 9.07 41.31
C ASP A 301 -4.49 7.90 41.08
N VAL A 302 -4.08 6.85 40.37
CA VAL A 302 -4.84 5.58 40.28
C VAL A 302 -3.89 4.43 40.54
N ALA A 303 -3.97 3.92 41.77
CA ALA A 303 -3.41 2.65 42.21
C ALA A 303 -4.49 1.57 42.23
N THR A 304 -4.14 0.41 41.66
CA THR A 304 -4.31 -0.96 42.17
C THR A 304 -5.64 -1.43 42.77
N GLN A 305 -6.27 -2.40 42.09
CA GLN A 305 -7.00 -3.61 42.58
C GLN A 305 -7.67 -4.25 41.34
N ALA A 306 -7.65 -5.55 41.03
CA ALA A 306 -7.34 -6.79 41.75
C ALA A 306 -6.76 -7.83 40.77
#